data_AF-A0A976SJZ6-F1
#
_entry.id   AF-A0A976SJZ6-F1
#
_cell.length_a   1.000
_cell.length_b   1.000
_cell.length_c   1.000
_cell.angle_alpha   90.00
_cell.angle_beta   90.00
_cell.angle_gamma   90.00
#
_symmetry.space_group_name_H-M   'P 1'
#
loop_
_entity.id
_entity.type
_entity.pdbx_description
1 polymer ?
#
loop_
_entity_poly.entity_id
_entity_poly.type
_entity_poly.pdbx_seq_one_letter_code
_entity_poly.pdbx_strand_id
1 'polypeptide(L)'
;MGDVKEAAIDPDFKGIVFRNYIPRDENLKKLCKTFLDDYSSIENTIDEQIDQTIREYESEDVLSLVRPRRQNWDLKRELNRKKQILSNRTDSAILRLLRESKSNNQILAHKVAQMDSDGSEDMDIE
;
A
#
# COMPACT_ATOMS: atom_id res chain seq x y z
N MET A 1 -3.06 -10.42 -46.12
CA MET A 1 -3.65 -9.70 -47.27
C MET A 1 -5.15 -9.94 -47.24
N GLY A 2 -5.92 -8.96 -46.79
CA GLY A 2 -7.36 -9.12 -46.58
C GLY A 2 -7.88 -7.85 -45.92
N ASP A 3 -7.84 -6.75 -46.67
CA ASP A 3 -8.34 -5.45 -46.24
C ASP A 3 -9.84 -5.56 -45.95
N VAL A 4 -10.20 -5.65 -44.67
CA VAL A 4 -11.58 -5.56 -44.20
C VAL A 4 -11.97 -4.09 -44.37
N LYS A 5 -12.63 -3.78 -45.48
CA LYS A 5 -13.19 -2.45 -45.76
C LYS A 5 -14.03 -2.01 -44.57
N GLU A 6 -13.54 -1.02 -43.82
CA GLU A 6 -14.34 -0.27 -42.85
C GLU A 6 -15.48 0.41 -43.61
N ALA A 7 -16.63 -0.26 -43.68
CA ALA A 7 -17.84 0.34 -44.20
C ALA A 7 -18.23 1.48 -43.26
N ALA A 8 -18.27 2.70 -43.80
CA ALA A 8 -18.50 3.93 -43.06
C ALA A 8 -19.72 3.82 -42.12
N ILE A 9 -19.45 3.89 -40.83
CA ILE A 9 -20.47 4.05 -39.79
C ILE A 9 -20.92 5.51 -39.88
N ASP A 10 -22.24 5.74 -39.91
CA ASP A 10 -22.79 7.11 -39.89
C ASP A 10 -22.22 7.88 -38.70
N PRO A 11 -21.79 9.15 -38.89
CA PRO A 11 -21.12 9.93 -37.85
C PRO A 11 -22.01 10.11 -36.60
N ASP A 12 -23.32 10.05 -36.77
CA ASP A 12 -24.32 10.16 -35.70
C ASP A 12 -24.30 8.98 -34.72
N PHE A 13 -23.79 7.81 -35.12
CA PHE A 13 -23.76 6.59 -34.29
C PHE A 13 -22.36 6.25 -33.76
N LYS A 14 -21.40 7.18 -33.85
CA LYS A 14 -20.03 7.00 -33.38
C LYS A 14 -20.00 6.76 -31.86
N GLY A 15 -19.69 5.53 -31.45
CA GLY A 15 -19.53 5.13 -30.05
C GLY A 15 -20.72 4.37 -29.45
N ILE A 16 -21.79 4.13 -30.21
CA ILE A 16 -22.90 3.29 -29.76
C ILE A 16 -22.52 1.82 -29.88
N VAL A 17 -22.70 1.05 -28.80
CA VAL A 17 -22.45 -0.39 -28.77
C VAL A 17 -23.65 -1.09 -28.14
N PHE A 18 -24.23 -2.04 -28.85
CA PHE A 18 -25.36 -2.82 -28.35
C PHE A 18 -24.86 -4.12 -27.70
N ARG A 19 -25.15 -4.31 -26.41
CA ARG A 19 -24.79 -5.52 -25.65
C ARG A 19 -25.99 -6.45 -25.42
N ASN A 20 -27.09 -5.90 -24.92
CA ASN A 20 -28.30 -6.66 -24.54
C ASN A 20 -29.49 -6.44 -25.48
N TYR A 21 -29.27 -5.78 -26.62
CA TYR A 21 -30.32 -5.43 -27.56
C TYR A 21 -29.86 -5.72 -28.99
N ILE A 22 -30.77 -6.26 -29.80
CA ILE A 22 -30.53 -6.53 -31.23
C ILE A 22 -31.41 -5.55 -32.02
N PRO A 23 -30.83 -4.48 -32.58
CA PRO A 23 -31.55 -3.53 -33.41
C PRO A 23 -32.15 -4.20 -34.65
N ARG A 24 -33.26 -3.65 -35.13
CA ARG A 24 -33.88 -4.12 -36.38
C ARG A 24 -33.14 -3.62 -37.63
N ASP A 25 -32.48 -2.46 -37.54
CA ASP A 25 -31.77 -1.83 -38.65
C ASP A 25 -30.42 -2.50 -38.94
N GLU A 26 -30.12 -2.73 -40.22
CA GLU A 26 -28.89 -3.40 -40.68
C GLU A 26 -27.60 -2.63 -40.34
N ASN A 27 -27.67 -1.30 -40.29
CA ASN A 27 -26.52 -0.46 -39.89
C ASN A 27 -26.22 -0.58 -38.39
N LEU A 28 -27.26 -0.68 -37.55
CA LEU A 28 -27.13 -0.77 -36.10
C LEU A 28 -26.82 -2.20 -35.62
N LYS A 29 -27.23 -3.24 -36.38
CA LYS A 29 -26.85 -4.63 -36.11
C LYS A 29 -25.33 -4.86 -36.11
N LYS A 30 -24.58 -4.11 -36.93
CA LYS A 30 -23.11 -4.19 -37.00
C LYS A 30 -22.42 -3.67 -35.73
N LEU A 31 -23.13 -2.87 -34.94
CA LEU A 31 -22.65 -2.31 -33.67
C LEU A 31 -23.03 -3.20 -32.46
N CYS A 32 -23.63 -4.36 -32.70
CA CYS A 32 -23.83 -5.36 -31.66
C CYS A 32 -22.51 -6.06 -31.32
N LYS A 33 -22.14 -6.06 -30.04
CA LYS A 33 -21.15 -7.01 -29.52
C LYS A 33 -21.84 -8.37 -29.38
N THR A 34 -21.87 -9.13 -30.47
CA THR A 34 -22.51 -10.45 -30.52
C THR A 34 -21.60 -11.57 -30.01
N PHE A 35 -20.32 -11.31 -29.85
CA PHE A 35 -19.36 -12.30 -29.42
C PHE A 35 -18.92 -11.95 -28.00
N LEU A 36 -18.91 -12.96 -27.12
CA LEU A 36 -17.96 -13.02 -26.02
C LEU A 36 -16.65 -12.45 -26.58
N ASP A 37 -16.17 -11.33 -26.01
CA ASP A 37 -14.86 -10.80 -26.40
C ASP A 37 -13.89 -11.99 -26.38
N ASP A 38 -13.06 -12.14 -27.42
CA ASP A 38 -12.21 -13.33 -27.60
C ASP A 38 -11.34 -13.53 -26.36
N TYR A 39 -11.77 -14.45 -25.49
CA TYR A 39 -11.09 -14.73 -24.23
C TYR A 39 -9.80 -15.51 -24.48
N SER A 40 -9.53 -15.94 -25.72
CA SER A 40 -8.30 -16.65 -26.08
C SER A 40 -7.05 -15.87 -25.63
N SER A 41 -7.05 -14.53 -25.73
CA SER A 41 -5.91 -13.74 -25.22
C SER A 41 -5.73 -13.84 -23.71
N ILE A 42 -6.81 -13.96 -22.93
CA ILE A 42 -6.76 -14.08 -21.48
C ILE A 42 -6.41 -15.52 -21.08
N GLU A 43 -7.02 -16.50 -21.74
CA GLU A 43 -6.75 -17.92 -21.54
C GLU A 43 -5.27 -18.24 -21.78
N ASN A 44 -4.71 -17.79 -22.91
CA ASN A 44 -3.28 -17.98 -23.21
C ASN A 44 -2.38 -17.36 -22.13
N THR A 45 -2.71 -16.18 -21.60
CA THR A 45 -1.92 -15.56 -20.52
C THR A 45 -2.03 -16.32 -19.20
N ILE A 46 -3.19 -16.91 -18.90
CA ILE A 46 -3.39 -17.72 -17.70
C ILE A 46 -2.61 -19.02 -17.83
N ASP A 47 -2.64 -19.67 -18.99
CA ASP A 47 -1.92 -20.92 -19.26
C ASP A 47 -0.40 -20.70 -19.16
N GLU A 48 0.12 -19.62 -19.74
CA GLU A 48 1.54 -19.24 -19.59
C GLU A 48 1.95 -19.03 -18.13
N GLN A 49 1.09 -18.40 -17.32
CA GLN A 49 1.34 -18.20 -15.89
C GLN A 49 1.32 -19.51 -15.10
N ILE A 50 0.41 -20.42 -15.43
CA ILE A 50 0.32 -21.74 -14.81
C ILE A 50 1.58 -22.54 -15.13
N ASP A 51 1.99 -22.58 -16.40
CA ASP A 51 3.19 -23.28 -16.84
C ASP A 51 4.46 -22.73 -16.18
N GLN A 52 4.58 -21.41 -16.08
CA GLN A 52 5.69 -20.76 -15.40
C GLN A 52 5.74 -21.15 -13.91
N THR A 53 4.57 -21.16 -13.26
CA THR A 53 4.43 -21.55 -11.85
C THR A 53 4.80 -23.01 -11.64
N ILE A 54 4.38 -23.92 -12.52
CA ILE A 54 4.72 -25.35 -12.46
C ILE A 54 6.23 -25.54 -12.58
N ARG A 55 6.89 -24.87 -13.54
CA ARG A 55 8.35 -24.94 -13.72
C ARG A 55 9.11 -24.43 -12.49
N GLU A 56 8.65 -23.35 -11.88
CA GLU A 56 9.22 -22.83 -10.64
C GLU A 56 9.12 -23.85 -9.51
N TYR A 57 7.97 -24.53 -9.37
CA TYR A 57 7.77 -25.55 -8.34
C TYR A 57 8.52 -26.86 -8.61
N GLU A 58 8.70 -27.27 -9.87
CA GLU A 58 9.54 -28.43 -10.22
C GLU A 58 11.01 -28.23 -9.83
N SER A 59 11.47 -26.97 -9.78
CA SER A 59 12.82 -26.64 -9.33
C SER A 59 12.98 -26.58 -7.80
N GLU A 60 11.88 -26.50 -7.04
CA GLU A 60 11.90 -26.55 -5.58
C GLU A 60 12.01 -28.00 -5.07
N ASP A 61 12.94 -28.25 -4.15
CA ASP A 61 13.11 -29.55 -3.51
C ASP A 61 11.82 -30.00 -2.79
N VAL A 62 11.41 -31.27 -2.98
CA VAL A 62 10.12 -31.83 -2.53
C VAL A 62 9.91 -31.65 -1.02
N LEU A 63 11.00 -31.64 -0.25
CA LEU A 63 10.98 -31.42 1.21
C LEU A 63 10.60 -29.98 1.61
N SER A 64 10.73 -29.01 0.71
CA SER A 64 10.29 -27.62 0.90
C SER A 64 8.77 -27.49 0.76
N LEU A 65 8.18 -28.24 -0.18
CA LEU A 65 6.73 -28.28 -0.43
C LEU A 65 5.94 -28.91 0.72
N VAL A 66 6.54 -29.88 1.41
CA VAL A 66 5.93 -30.57 2.56
C VAL A 66 5.88 -29.68 3.81
N ARG A 67 6.73 -28.64 3.90
CA ARG A 67 6.71 -27.72 5.04
C ARG A 67 5.62 -26.65 4.86
N PRO A 68 4.82 -26.35 5.91
CA PRO A 68 3.91 -25.22 5.86
C PRO A 68 4.67 -23.92 5.56
N ARG A 69 4.35 -23.28 4.41
CA ARG A 69 5.07 -22.08 3.91
C ARG A 69 5.11 -20.91 4.90
N ARG A 70 4.25 -20.93 5.93
CA ARG A 70 4.05 -19.83 6.89
C ARG A 70 3.90 -20.30 8.35
N GLN A 71 4.75 -21.23 8.79
CA GLN A 71 4.73 -21.84 10.16
C GLN A 71 4.54 -20.84 11.32
N ASN A 72 5.19 -19.67 11.25
CA ASN A 72 5.19 -18.68 12.34
C ASN A 72 4.37 -17.42 12.01
N TRP A 73 3.47 -17.49 11.04
CA TRP A 73 2.72 -16.31 10.58
C TRP A 73 1.79 -15.75 11.66
N ASP A 74 1.14 -16.64 12.40
CA ASP A 74 0.29 -16.24 13.51
C ASP A 74 1.13 -15.66 14.66
N LEU A 75 2.23 -16.33 15.02
CA LEU A 75 3.18 -15.82 16.01
C LEU A 75 3.72 -14.43 15.65
N LYS A 76 4.06 -14.20 14.38
CA LYS A 76 4.49 -12.88 13.89
C LYS A 76 3.38 -11.84 14.04
N ARG A 77 2.14 -12.20 13.71
CA ARG A 77 0.97 -11.31 13.83
C ARG A 77 0.69 -10.95 15.29
N GLU A 78 0.67 -11.94 16.18
CA GLU A 78 0.47 -11.74 17.62
C GLU A 78 1.60 -10.92 18.25
N LEU A 79 2.85 -11.19 17.86
CA LEU A 79 4.02 -10.44 18.32
C LEU A 79 3.98 -9.00 17.82
N ASN A 80 3.59 -8.75 16.58
CA ASN A 80 3.44 -7.40 16.05
C ASN A 80 2.36 -6.61 16.83
N ARG A 81 1.22 -7.23 17.13
CA ARG A 81 0.17 -6.62 17.96
C ARG A 81 0.69 -6.22 19.35
N LYS A 82 1.48 -7.11 20.00
CA LYS A 82 2.09 -6.83 21.31
C LYS A 82 3.16 -5.73 21.21
N LYS A 83 4.00 -5.76 20.18
CA LYS A 83 5.04 -4.73 19.95
C LYS A 83 4.44 -3.34 19.72
N GLN A 84 3.31 -3.24 19.02
CA GLN A 84 2.66 -1.95 18.80
C GLN A 84 2.22 -1.28 20.11
N ILE A 85 1.61 -2.04 21.03
CA ILE A 85 1.21 -1.55 22.36
C ILE A 85 2.44 -1.08 23.15
N LEU A 86 3.52 -1.88 23.11
CA LEU A 86 4.76 -1.55 23.80
C LEU A 86 5.43 -0.30 23.22
N SER A 87 5.53 -0.19 21.89
CA SER A 87 6.12 0.97 21.20
C SER A 87 5.45 2.27 21.62
N ASN A 88 4.12 2.33 21.61
CA ASN A 88 3.38 3.53 22.00
C ASN A 88 3.68 3.95 23.45
N ARG A 89 3.82 2.98 24.36
CA ARG A 89 4.18 3.24 25.76
C ARG A 89 5.63 3.70 25.90
N THR A 90 6.55 3.09 25.16
CA THR A 90 7.96 3.48 25.12
C THR A 90 8.11 4.90 24.59
N ASP A 91 7.46 5.24 23.47
CA ASP A 91 7.48 6.58 22.91
C ASP A 91 6.90 7.61 23.88
N SER A 92 5.80 7.26 24.55
CA SER A 92 5.21 8.11 25.60
C SER A 92 6.15 8.30 26.79
N ALA A 93 6.87 7.26 27.21
CA ALA A 93 7.86 7.32 28.28
C ALA A 93 9.07 8.17 27.88
N ILE A 94 9.58 8.03 26.65
CA ILE A 94 10.66 8.86 26.10
C ILE A 94 10.24 10.33 26.09
N LEU A 95 9.03 10.64 25.62
CA LEU A 95 8.50 12.00 25.62
C LEU A 95 8.38 12.57 27.04
N ARG A 96 7.97 11.76 28.01
CA ARG A 96 7.89 12.17 29.41
C ARG A 96 9.26 12.48 29.99
N LEU A 97 10.24 11.60 29.79
CA LEU A 97 11.62 11.80 30.25
C LEU A 97 12.25 13.05 29.61
N LEU A 98 11.99 13.30 28.33
CA LEU A 98 12.48 14.51 27.65
C LEU A 98 11.85 15.78 28.24
N ARG A 99 10.56 15.76 28.59
CA ARG A 99 9.89 16.90 29.26
C ARG A 99 10.46 17.15 30.65
N GLU A 100 10.63 16.10 31.46
CA GLU A 100 11.22 16.20 32.80
C GLU A 100 12.67 16.72 32.72
N SER A 101 13.46 16.21 31.78
CA SER A 101 14.83 16.69 31.53
C SER A 101 14.87 18.17 31.14
N LYS A 102 14.01 18.62 30.21
CA LYS A 102 13.93 20.04 29.84
C LYS A 102 13.49 20.92 31.01
N SER A 103 12.48 20.50 31.77
CA SER A 103 11.99 21.21 32.95
C SER A 103 13.09 21.37 34.00
N ASN A 104 13.80 20.28 34.32
CA ASN A 104 14.90 20.32 35.28
C ASN A 104 16.02 21.25 34.82
N ASN A 105 16.40 21.23 33.54
CA ASN A 105 17.40 22.15 32.99
C ASN A 105 16.93 23.62 33.06
N GLN A 106 15.66 23.91 32.81
CA GLN A 106 15.10 25.27 32.96
C GLN A 106 15.09 25.73 34.41
N ILE A 107 14.71 24.85 35.35
CA ILE A 107 14.75 25.15 36.79
C ILE A 107 16.18 25.40 37.26
N LEU A 108 17.15 24.60 36.81
CA LEU A 108 18.56 24.79 37.11
C LEU A 108 19.08 26.11 36.52
N ALA A 109 18.76 26.42 35.25
CA ALA A 109 19.14 27.68 34.62
C ALA A 109 18.54 28.90 35.34
N HIS A 110 17.27 28.84 35.74
CA HIS A 110 16.62 29.89 36.52
C HIS A 110 17.26 30.04 37.91
N LYS A 111 17.59 28.92 38.58
CA LYS A 111 18.24 28.93 39.89
C LYS A 111 19.65 29.49 39.82
N VAL A 112 20.41 29.19 38.76
CA VAL A 112 21.73 29.79 38.51
C VAL A 112 21.60 31.29 38.24
N ALA A 113 20.65 31.71 37.39
CA ALA A 113 20.42 33.13 37.12
C ALA A 113 20.00 33.94 38.37
N GLN A 114 19.25 33.34 39.30
CA GLN A 114 18.94 33.97 40.60
C GLN A 114 20.14 34.03 41.56
N MET A 115 21.03 33.03 41.53
CA MET A 115 22.25 33.06 42.34
C MET A 115 23.24 34.13 41.84
N ASP A 116 23.27 34.40 40.53
CA ASP A 116 24.10 35.47 39.95
C ASP A 116 23.57 36.88 40.26
N SER A 117 22.26 37.05 40.54
CA SER A 117 21.70 38.35 40.95
C SER A 117 21.92 38.67 42.42
N ASP A 118 21.75 37.69 43.32
CA ASP A 118 21.97 37.86 44.77
C ASP A 118 23.43 38.15 45.13
N GLY A 119 24.39 37.75 44.27
CA GLY A 119 25.82 38.03 44.48
C GLY A 119 26.26 39.46 44.12
N SER A 120 25.36 40.29 43.59
CA SER A 120 25.67 41.66 43.13
C SER A 120 25.18 42.77 44.07
N GLU A 121 24.46 42.44 45.14
CA GLU A 121 23.88 43.42 46.08
C GLU A 121 24.76 43.76 47.30
N ASP A 122 25.91 43.10 47.51
CA ASP A 122 26.79 43.28 48.69
C ASP A 122 28.13 44.03 48.40
N MET A 123 28.21 44.82 47.32
CA MET A 123 29.40 45.62 46.97
C MET A 123 29.14 47.14 46.89
N ASP A 124 28.23 47.67 47.71
CA ASP A 124 28.05 49.12 47.89
C ASP A 124 28.39 49.56 49.34
N ILE A 125 29.65 50.03 49.48
CA ILE A 125 30.13 51.22 50.20
C ILE A 125 29.67 51.45 51.66
N GLU A 126 30.60 51.37 52.62
CA GLU A 126 31.14 52.51 53.41
C GLU A 126 32.41 52.13 54.20
#